data_AF-A0A285Q943-F1
#
_entry.id   AF-A0A285Q943-F1
#
_cell.length_a   1.000
_cell.length_b   1.000
_cell.length_c   1.000
_cell.angle_alpha   90.00
_cell.angle_beta   90.00
_cell.angle_gamma   90.00
#
_symmetry.space_group_name_H-M   'P 1'
#
loop_
_entity.id
_entity.type
_entity.pdbx_description
1 polymer ?
#
loop_
_entity_poly.entity_id
_entity_poly.type
_entity_poly.pdbx_seq_one_letter_code
_entity_poly.pdbx_strand_id
1 'polypeptide(L)' 'MHVISRKPFNDAVRMHPNDRDALINTYITLRGGKFEAPDQLRQVFPSLDNFKYRDKWWVIDIGGNNLRTTA' A
#
# COMPACT_ATOMS: atom_id res chain seq x y z
N MET A 1 9.51 6.61 3.13
CA MET A 1 9.21 5.86 1.88
C MET A 1 8.91 6.86 0.76
N HIS A 2 9.54 6.71 -0.41
CA HIS A 2 9.25 7.56 -1.58
C HIS A 2 8.31 6.79 -2.51
N VAL A 3 7.04 7.20 -2.59
CA VAL A 3 6.07 6.55 -3.50
C VAL A 3 6.45 6.90 -4.95
N ILE A 4 6.98 5.90 -5.66
CA ILE A 4 7.58 6.08 -7.00
C ILE A 4 6.52 6.41 -8.05
N SER A 5 5.29 5.90 -7.91
CA SER A 5 4.23 6.16 -8.89
C SER A 5 2.84 6.18 -8.27
N ARG A 6 2.07 7.22 -8.61
CA ARG A 6 0.64 7.34 -8.29
C ARG A 6 -0.26 6.61 -9.30
N LYS A 7 0.27 6.29 -10.48
CA LYS A 7 -0.51 5.70 -11.59
C LYS A 7 -1.18 4.38 -11.20
N PRO A 8 -0.51 3.42 -10.52
CA PRO A 8 -1.15 2.17 -10.09
C PRO A 8 -2.34 2.40 -9.16
N PHE A 9 -2.22 3.37 -8.23
CA PHE A 9 -3.30 3.73 -7.32
C PHE A 9 -4.50 4.36 -8.07
N ASN A 10 -4.24 5.25 -9.02
CA ASN A 10 -5.32 5.87 -9.80
C ASN A 10 -6.05 4.85 -10.69
N ASP A 11 -5.30 3.92 -11.29
CA ASP A 11 -5.87 2.86 -12.13
C ASP A 11 -6.69 1.87 -11.25
N ALA A 12 -6.18 1.50 -10.08
CA ALA A 12 -6.90 0.68 -9.11
C ALA A 12 -8.19 1.35 -8.59
N VAL A 13 -8.16 2.65 -8.32
CA VAL A 13 -9.35 3.43 -7.89
C VAL A 13 -10.46 3.40 -8.95
N ARG A 14 -10.10 3.41 -10.24
CA ARG A 14 -11.06 3.31 -11.34
C ARG A 14 -11.62 1.90 -11.49
N MET A 15 -10.80 0.88 -11.27
CA MET A 15 -11.20 -0.53 -11.36
C MET A 15 -12.00 -1.01 -10.14
N HIS A 16 -11.72 -0.48 -8.96
CA HIS A 16 -12.32 -0.88 -7.69
C HIS A 16 -12.96 0.33 -6.99
N PRO A 17 -14.12 0.81 -7.48
CA PRO A 17 -14.78 1.98 -6.91
C PRO A 17 -15.24 1.76 -5.46
N ASN A 18 -15.54 0.53 -5.06
CA ASN A 18 -15.95 0.18 -3.69
C ASN A 18 -14.83 0.40 -2.66
N ASP A 19 -13.57 0.17 -3.06
CA ASP A 19 -12.39 0.30 -2.20
C ASP A 19 -11.60 1.59 -2.50
N ARG A 20 -12.21 2.52 -3.24
CA ARG A 20 -11.58 3.77 -3.69
C ARG A 20 -10.99 4.57 -2.53
N ASP A 21 -11.76 4.75 -1.46
CA ASP A 21 -11.33 5.56 -0.33
C ASP A 21 -10.17 4.89 0.41
N ALA A 22 -10.19 3.56 0.53
CA ALA A 22 -9.08 2.80 1.11
C ALA A 22 -7.80 2.95 0.26
N LEU A 23 -7.90 2.85 -1.07
CA LEU A 23 -6.76 3.04 -1.98
C LEU A 23 -6.18 4.46 -1.90
N ILE A 24 -7.04 5.48 -1.87
CA ILE A 24 -6.61 6.89 -1.74
C ILE A 24 -5.95 7.13 -0.39
N ASN A 25 -6.53 6.63 0.70
CA ASN A 25 -5.98 6.77 2.04
C ASN A 25 -4.62 6.09 2.15
N THR A 26 -4.46 4.86 1.65
CA THR A 26 -3.16 4.18 1.61
C THR A 26 -2.12 5.01 0.87
N TYR A 27 -2.45 5.57 -0.29
CA TYR A 27 -1.53 6.44 -1.03
C TYR A 27 -1.12 7.69 -0.23
N ILE A 28 -2.08 8.39 0.39
CA ILE A 28 -1.80 9.60 1.17
C ILE A 28 -0.91 9.26 2.37
N THR A 29 -1.20 8.18 3.08
CA THR A 29 -0.42 7.71 4.23
C THR A 29 1.01 7.34 3.84
N LEU A 30 1.20 6.59 2.74
CA LEU A 30 2.52 6.22 2.23
C LEU A 30 3.32 7.44 1.76
N ARG A 31 2.65 8.43 1.17
CA ARG A 31 3.30 9.66 0.68
C ARG A 31 3.63 10.65 1.80
N GLY A 32 2.76 10.76 2.81
CA GLY A 32 2.95 11.67 3.94
C GLY A 32 3.88 11.12 5.01
N GLY A 33 3.98 9.80 5.13
CA GLY A 33 4.79 9.13 6.16
C GLY A 33 6.26 8.96 5.77
N LYS A 34 7.15 9.32 6.69
CA LYS A 34 8.56 8.92 6.63
C LYS A 34 8.74 7.58 7.33
N PHE A 35 8.63 6.51 6.56
CA PHE A 35 9.00 5.16 6.99
C PHE A 35 10.45 4.87 6.58
N GLU A 36 11.31 4.63 7.57
CA GLU A 36 12.72 4.25 7.42
C GLU A 36 12.93 2.75 7.62
N ALA A 37 12.10 2.11 8.45
CA ALA A 37 12.12 0.68 8.70
C ALA A 37 10.77 0.02 8.37
N PRO A 38 10.75 -1.25 7.91
CA PRO A 38 9.52 -2.00 7.67
C PRO A 38 8.62 -2.09 8.92
N ASP A 39 9.21 -2.10 10.11
CA ASP A 39 8.44 -2.19 11.36
C ASP A 39 7.57 -0.95 11.61
N GLN A 40 8.03 0.23 11.19
CA GLN A 40 7.21 1.45 11.23
C GLN A 40 6.04 1.37 10.26
N LEU A 41 6.24 0.70 9.12
CA LEU A 41 5.19 0.47 8.14
C LEU A 41 4.16 -0.55 8.67
N ARG A 42 4.59 -1.59 9.41
CA ARG A 42 3.70 -2.56 10.08
C ARG A 42 2.80 -1.93 11.14
N GLN A 43 3.27 -0.89 11.82
CA GLN A 43 2.45 -0.17 12.80
C GLN A 43 1.26 0.54 12.16
N VAL A 44 1.42 0.98 10.90
CA VAL A 44 0.38 1.67 10.14
C VAL A 44 -0.45 0.70 9.30
N PHE A 45 0.19 -0.33 8.76
CA PHE A 45 -0.43 -1.39 7.98
C PHE A 45 -0.16 -2.74 8.67
N PRO A 46 -1.00 -3.17 9.62
CA PRO A 46 -0.82 -4.45 10.33
C PRO A 46 -0.82 -5.67 9.41
N SER A 47 -1.42 -5.54 8.22
CA SER A 47 -1.45 -6.55 7.17
C SER A 47 -0.18 -6.61 6.30
N LEU A 48 0.85 -5.82 6.62
CA LEU A 48 2.08 -5.80 5.84
C LEU A 48 2.83 -7.13 5.94
N ASP A 49 3.00 -7.78 4.79
CA ASP A 49 3.79 -9.01 4.66
C ASP A 49 4.99 -8.82 3.70
N ASN A 50 6.01 -9.65 3.83
CA ASN A 50 7.17 -9.64 2.94
C ASN A 50 6.88 -10.46 1.68
N PHE A 51 7.20 -9.90 0.51
CA PHE A 51 7.09 -10.63 -0.74
C PHE A 51 8.30 -11.55 -0.95
N LYS A 52 8.12 -12.84 -0.62
CA LYS A 52 9.21 -13.85 -0.57
C LYS A 52 10.04 -13.98 -1.85
N TYR A 53 9.48 -13.63 -3.00
CA TYR A 53 10.13 -13.82 -4.30
C TYR A 53 10.95 -12.61 -4.77
N ARG A 54 10.85 -11.47 -4.08
CA ARG A 54 11.62 -10.28 -4.44
C ARG A 54 12.05 -9.52 -3.20
N ASP A 55 13.35 -9.30 -3.12
CA ASP A 55 13.93 -8.67 -1.95
C ASP A 55 13.46 -7.20 -1.84
N LYS A 56 13.18 -6.75 -0.61
CA LYS A 56 12.64 -5.41 -0.30
C LYS A 56 11.30 -5.09 -0.98
N TRP A 57 10.47 -6.11 -1.20
CA TRP A 57 9.10 -5.95 -1.64
C TRP A 57 8.14 -6.34 -0.52
N TRP A 58 7.04 -5.61 -0.41
CA TRP A 58 6.04 -5.83 0.61
C TRP A 58 4.65 -5.95 0.00
N VAL A 59 3.78 -6.70 0.66
CA VAL A 59 2.37 -6.86 0.33
C VAL A 59 1.55 -6.14 1.39
N ILE A 60 0.62 -5.28 0.98
CA ILE A 60 -0.33 -4.62 1.88
C ILE A 60 -1.74 -4.97 1.43
N ASP A 61 -2.55 -5.45 2.37
CA ASP A 61 -3.98 -5.64 2.13
C ASP A 61 -4.73 -4.31 2.25
N ILE A 62 -5.61 -4.02 1.30
CA ILE A 62 -6.40 -2.78 1.19
C ILE A 62 -7.89 -3.15 1.10
N GLY A 63 -8.75 -2.34 1.72
CA GLY A 63 -10.21 -2.50 1.60
C GLY A 63 -10.75 -3.73 2.32
N GLY A 64 -10.19 -4.08 3.48
CA GLY A 64 -10.65 -5.26 4.24
C GLY A 64 -10.27 -6.61 3.61
N ASN A 65 -9.05 -6.70 3.05
CA ASN A 65 -8.52 -7.88 2.35
C ASN A 65 -9.17 -8.18 0.98
N ASN A 66 -9.88 -7.19 0.40
CA ASN A 66 -10.41 -7.28 -0.96
C ASN A 66 -9.33 -7.03 -2.03
N LEU A 67 -8.32 -6.22 -1.71
CA LEU A 67 -7.25 -5.84 -2.64
C LEU A 67 -5.89 -6.06 -2.00
N ARG A 68 -4.89 -6.41 -2.82
CA ARG A 68 -3.49 -6.50 -2.41
C ARG A 68 -2.65 -5.59 -3.29
N THR A 69 -1.82 -4.77 -2.65
CA THR A 69 -0.80 -4.00 -3.37
C THR A 69 0.57 -4.54 -3.04
N THR A 70 1.42 -4.64 -4.06
CA THR A 70 2.84 -4.96 -3.91
C THR A 70 3.65 -3.68 -4.09
N ALA A 71 4.47 -3.32 -3.11
CA ALA A 71 5.27 -2.09 -3.10
C ALA A 71 6.74 -2.37 -2.78
#